data_AF-X1LTW0-F1
#
_entry.id   AF-X1LTW0-F1
#
_cell.length_a   1.000
_cell.length_b   1.000
_cell.length_c   1.000
_cell.angle_alpha   90.00
_cell.angle_beta   90.00
_cell.angle_gamma   90.00
#
_symmetry.space_group_name_H-M   'P 1'
#
loop_
_entity.id
_entity.type
_entity.pdbx_description
1 polymer ?
#
loop_
_entity_poly.entity_id
_entity_poly.type
_entity_poly.pdbx_seq_one_letter_code
_entity_poly.pdbx_strand_id
1 'polypeptide(L)' 'MNFKKCRVLSFDCYGTLIDWESGILAALRPVLSTHTIDLSNDQILEL' A
#
# COMPACT_ATOMS: atom_id res chain seq x y z
N MET A 1 -14.09 18.07 17.40
CA MET A 1 -15.04 17.13 16.74
C MET A 1 -15.40 16.05 17.75
N ASN A 2 -16.70 15.80 18.01
CA ASN A 2 -17.12 14.79 19.00
C ASN A 2 -17.64 13.53 18.30
N PHE A 3 -16.79 12.51 18.21
CA PHE A 3 -17.10 11.25 17.54
C PHE A 3 -18.20 10.42 18.24
N LYS A 4 -18.54 10.73 19.51
CA LYS A 4 -19.59 10.02 20.27
C LYS A 4 -21.00 10.21 19.67
N LYS A 5 -21.19 11.16 18.75
CA LYS A 5 -22.47 11.39 18.06
C LYS A 5 -22.61 10.59 16.76
N CYS A 6 -21.52 10.02 16.24
CA CYS A 6 -21.56 9.19 15.05
C CYS A 6 -21.97 7.76 15.43
N ARG A 7 -23.05 7.26 14.82
CA ARG A 7 -23.50 5.87 15.01
C ARG A 7 -22.82 4.87 14.08
N VAL A 8 -22.26 5.37 12.97
CA VAL A 8 -21.59 4.57 11.94
C VAL A 8 -20.33 5.32 11.50
N LEU A 9 -19.26 4.56 11.30
CA LEU A 9 -18.01 5.02 10.72
C LEU A 9 -17.71 4.13 9.51
N SER A 10 -17.52 4.75 8.34
CA SER A 10 -17.08 4.07 7.13
C SER A 10 -15.62 4.44 6.89
N PHE A 11 -14.79 3.43 6.67
CA PHE A 11 -13.37 3.60 6.37
C PHE A 11 -13.10 3.14 4.96
N ASP A 12 -12.20 3.85 4.30
CA ASP A 12 -11.53 3.35 3.12
C ASP A 12 -10.61 2.15 3.50
N CYS A 13 -10.27 1.30 2.54
CA CYS A 13 -9.53 0.07 2.79
C CYS A 13 -8.02 0.26 2.60
N TYR A 14 -7.58 0.66 1.41
CA TYR A 14 -6.16 0.68 1.04
C TYR A 14 -5.55 2.05 1.30
N GLY A 15 -4.54 2.11 2.18
CA GLY A 15 -3.94 3.35 2.64
C GLY A 15 -4.63 3.92 3.89
N THR A 16 -5.72 3.28 4.34
CA THR A 16 -6.36 3.58 5.62
C THR A 16 -6.32 2.38 6.58
N LEU A 17 -6.78 1.21 6.16
CA LEU A 17 -6.77 -0.02 6.97
C LEU A 17 -5.63 -0.98 6.59
N ILE A 18 -5.34 -1.06 5.29
CA ILE A 18 -4.32 -1.95 4.72
C ILE A 18 -3.19 -1.09 4.15
N ASP A 19 -1.97 -1.38 4.57
CA ASP A 19 -0.75 -0.88 3.92
C ASP A 19 -0.53 -1.63 2.61
N TRP A 20 -1.07 -1.06 1.53
CA TRP A 20 -1.00 -1.63 0.20
C TRP A 20 0.37 -1.43 -0.46
N GLU A 21 1.10 -0.38 -0.11
CA GLU A 21 2.43 -0.08 -0.66
C GLU A 21 3.41 -1.19 -0.28
N SER A 22 3.48 -1.53 1.01
CA SER A 22 4.30 -2.66 1.48
C SER A 22 3.89 -3.99 0.83
N GLY A 23 2.58 -4.19 0.63
CA GLY A 23 2.04 -5.39 -0.03
C GLY A 23 2.51 -5.52 -1.48
N ILE A 24 2.41 -4.44 -2.26
CA ILE A 24 2.86 -4.42 -3.67
C ILE A 24 4.37 -4.60 -3.76
N LEU A 25 5.14 -3.90 -2.93
CA LEU A 25 6.60 -4.04 -2.91
C LEU A 25 7.02 -5.47 -2.59
N ALA A 26 6.41 -6.11 -1.59
CA ALA A 26 6.70 -7.50 -1.23
C ALA A 26 6.39 -8.48 -2.37
N ALA A 27 5.31 -8.23 -3.13
CA ALA A 27 4.92 -9.08 -4.25
C ALA A 27 5.83 -8.89 -5.48
N LEU A 28 6.26 -7.66 -5.77
CA LEU A 28 7.02 -7.34 -6.99
C LEU A 28 8.53 -7.51 -6.83
N ARG A 29 9.09 -7.32 -5.63
CA ARG A 29 10.55 -7.45 -5.38
C ARG A 29 11.14 -8.79 -5.86
N PRO A 30 10.52 -9.96 -5.64
CA PRO A 30 11.02 -11.23 -6.15
C PRO A 30 11.10 -11.27 -7.69
N VAL A 31 10.09 -10.71 -8.37
CA VAL A 31 10.02 -10.69 -9.84
C VAL A 31 11.13 -9.80 -10.41
N LEU A 32 11.31 -8.61 -9.84
CA LEU A 32 12.34 -7.65 -10.25
C LEU A 32 13.75 -8.20 -10.00
N SER A 33 13.96 -8.82 -8.84
CA SER A 33 15.23 -9.47 -8.49
C SER A 33 15.59 -10.59 -9.48
N THR A 34 14.61 -11.39 -9.91
CA THR A 34 14.82 -12.46 -10.90
C THR A 34 15.32 -11.91 -12.25
N HIS A 35 14.95 -10.68 -12.60
CA HIS A 35 15.35 -10.01 -13.84
C HIS A 35 16.53 -9.05 -13.65
N THR A 36 17.16 -9.01 -12.47
CA THR A 36 18.26 -8.09 -12.14
C THR A 36 17.87 -6.61 -12.34
N ILE A 37 16.59 -6.28 -12.14
CA ILE A 37 16.08 -4.92 -12.24
C ILE A 37 16.18 -4.28 -10.86
N ASP A 38 16.95 -3.20 -10.76
CA ASP A 38 17.08 -2.39 -9.55
C ASP A 38 16.27 -1.09 -9.68
N LEU A 39 15.13 -1.05 -9.00
CA LEU A 39 14.25 0.11 -8.90
C LEU A 39 14.06 0.49 -7.43
N SER A 40 13.97 1.79 -7.18
CA SER A 40 13.53 2.32 -5.88
C SER A 40 12.08 1.92 -5.60
N ASN A 41 11.66 1.99 -4.34
CA ASN A 41 10.26 1.69 -4.00
C ASN A 41 9.30 2.62 -4.75
N ASP A 42 9.59 3.92 -4.80
CA ASP A 42 8.75 4.90 -5.49
C ASP A 42 8.63 4.57 -6.98
N GLN A 43 9.73 4.19 -7.63
CA GLN A 43 9.71 3.76 -9.03
C GLN A 43 8.88 2.49 -9.26
N ILE A 44 8.81 1.58 -8.28
CA ILE A 44 7.98 0.38 -8.36
C ILE A 44 6.49 0.73 -8.21
N LEU A 45 6.16 1.70 -7.35
CA LEU A 45 4.79 2.15 -7.10
C LEU A 45 4.24 3.05 -8.22
N GLU A 46 5.12 3.63 -9.04
CA GLU A 46 4.80 4.48 -10.20
C GLU A 46 4.88 3.76 -11.57
N LEU A 47 5.11 2.45 -11.60
CA LEU A 47 5.10 1.63 -12.84
C LEU A 47 3.77 1.74 -13.60
#